data_AF-A0A3N9N667-F1
#
_entry.id   AF-A0A3N9N667-F1
#
_cell.length_a   1.000
_cell.length_b   1.000
_cell.length_c   1.000
_cell.angle_alpha   90.00
_cell.angle_beta   90.00
_cell.angle_gamma   90.00
#
_symmetry.space_group_name_H-M   'P 1'
#
loop_
_entity.id
_entity.type
_entity.pdbx_description
1 polymer ?
#
loop_
_entity_poly.entity_id
_entity_poly.type
_entity_poly.pdbx_seq_one_letter_code
_entity_poly.pdbx_strand_id
1 'polypeptide(L)' 'MSKAKAYKEPKTFEEAIERLQQLVDALEEGDVPLEQSLEAFEEGQLLTAYCQQKLAGAEETLKKLASEASDELDGEEN' A
#
# COMPACT_ATOMS: atom_id res chain seq x y z
N MET A 1 -0.42 -20.36 21.94
CA MET A 1 -1.52 -19.59 21.32
C MET A 1 -1.28 -18.13 21.63
N SER A 2 -0.59 -17.40 20.76
CA SER A 2 -0.35 -15.96 20.95
C SER A 2 -1.33 -15.22 20.08
N LYS A 3 -2.14 -14.36 20.70
CA LYS A 3 -3.18 -13.56 20.05
C LYS A 3 -2.57 -12.81 18.87
N ALA A 4 -3.06 -13.07 17.66
CA ALA A 4 -2.80 -12.21 16.53
C ALA A 4 -3.30 -10.81 16.89
N LYS A 5 -2.37 -9.87 17.09
CA LYS A 5 -2.68 -8.46 17.26
C LYS A 5 -3.35 -8.02 15.97
N ALA A 6 -4.60 -7.60 16.06
CA ALA A 6 -5.35 -7.16 14.88
C ALA A 6 -4.80 -5.79 14.46
N TYR A 7 -3.92 -5.77 13.46
CA TYR A 7 -3.49 -4.54 12.81
C TYR A 7 -4.69 -3.98 12.06
N LYS A 8 -5.06 -2.75 12.39
CA LYS A 8 -6.19 -2.07 11.75
C LYS A 8 -5.76 -1.72 10.33
N GLU A 9 -6.35 -2.37 9.34
CA GLU A 9 -6.06 -2.08 7.94
C GLU A 9 -6.31 -0.59 7.63
N PRO A 10 -5.38 0.07 6.91
CA PRO A 10 -5.53 1.47 6.53
C PRO A 10 -6.69 1.62 5.53
N LYS A 11 -7.45 2.71 5.66
CA LYS A 11 -8.60 2.95 4.77
C LYS A 11 -8.17 3.58 3.44
N THR A 12 -7.03 4.27 3.44
CA THR A 12 -6.49 4.98 2.27
C THR A 12 -5.02 4.66 2.04
N PHE A 13 -4.53 4.99 0.84
CA PHE A 13 -3.11 4.84 0.50
C PHE A 13 -2.23 5.79 1.32
N GLU A 14 -2.69 7.02 1.50
CA GLU A 14 -2.01 8.06 2.27
C GLU A 14 -1.85 7.66 3.74
N GLU A 15 -2.91 7.13 4.37
CA GLU A 15 -2.83 6.59 5.74
C GLU A 15 -1.85 5.42 5.85
N ALA A 16 -1.80 4.55 4.83
CA ALA A 16 -0.88 3.41 4.83
C ALA A 16 0.58 3.87 4.76
N ILE A 17 0.87 4.88 3.93
CA ILE A 17 2.20 5.48 3.78
C ILE A 17 2.59 6.25 5.05
N GLU A 18 1.69 7.05 5.62
CA GLU A 18 1.95 7.75 6.88
C GLU A 18 2.29 6.77 8.00
N ARG A 19 1.55 5.66 8.10
CA ARG A 19 1.82 4.63 9.09
C ARG A 19 3.16 3.93 8.86
N LEU A 20 3.51 3.63 7.61
CA LEU A 20 4.82 3.07 7.27
C LEU A 20 5.96 4.00 7.70
N GLN A 21 5.84 5.30 7.45
CA GLN A 21 6.84 6.29 7.87
C GLN A 21 7.01 6.29 9.39
N GLN A 22 5.91 6.29 10.15
CA GLN A 22 5.96 6.22 11.60
C GLN A 22 6.66 4.95 12.13
N LEU A 23 6.44 3.81 11.47
CA LEU A 23 7.10 2.56 11.83
C LEU A 23 8.60 2.61 11.55
N VAL A 24 9.00 3.18 10.41
CA VAL A 24 10.41 3.38 10.06
C VAL A 24 11.08 4.33 11.05
N ASP A 25 10.49 5.49 11.33
CA ASP A 25 11.02 6.48 12.26
C ASP A 25 11.24 5.86 13.65
N ALA A 26 10.28 5.07 14.13
CA ALA A 26 10.40 4.35 15.40
C ALA A 26 11.56 3.34 15.39
N LEU A 27 11.72 2.57 14.31
CA LEU A 27 12.82 1.60 14.19
C LEU A 27 14.19 2.27 14.11
N GLU A 28 14.28 3.44 13.48
CA GLU A 28 15.52 4.20 13.32
C GLU A 28 15.98 4.88 14.62
N GLU A 29 15.08 5.20 15.55
CA GLU A 29 15.44 5.72 16.89
C GLU A 29 16.30 4.74 17.70
N GLY A 30 16.27 3.44 17.37
CA GLY A 30 17.23 2.44 17.86
C GLY A 30 17.05 1.97 19.31
N ASP A 31 16.11 2.54 20.06
CA ASP A 31 15.76 2.13 21.44
C ASP A 31 14.48 1.26 21.50
N VAL A 32 14.08 0.69 20.37
CA VAL A 32 12.90 -0.18 20.26
C VAL A 32 13.26 -1.60 20.70
N PRO A 33 12.55 -2.18 21.69
CA PRO A 33 12.76 -3.57 22.08
C PRO A 33 12.52 -4.53 20.92
N LEU A 34 13.30 -5.61 20.85
CA LEU A 34 13.24 -6.61 19.77
C LEU A 34 11.80 -7.08 19.46
N GLU A 35 11.00 -7.36 20.49
CA GLU A 35 9.60 -7.78 20.33
C GLU A 35 8.78 -6.75 19.55
N GLN A 36 8.97 -5.45 19.86
CA GLN A 36 8.29 -4.35 19.16
C GLN A 36 8.85 -4.14 17.77
N SER A 37 10.15 -4.36 17.56
CA SER A 37 10.75 -4.30 16.21
C SER A 37 10.15 -5.38 15.29
N LEU A 38 9.90 -6.58 15.82
CA LEU A 38 9.25 -7.66 15.07
C LEU A 38 7.79 -7.32 14.75
N GLU A 39 7.04 -6.77 15.71
CA GLU A 39 5.67 -6.30 15.46
C GLU A 39 5.63 -5.20 14.38
N ALA A 40 6.52 -4.21 14.46
CA ALA A 40 6.63 -3.14 13.49
C ALA A 40 6.98 -3.66 12.09
N PHE A 41 7.84 -4.67 12.00
CA PHE A 41 8.18 -5.31 10.73
C PHE A 41 6.99 -6.07 10.12
N GLU A 42 6.24 -6.84 10.92
CA GLU A 42 5.03 -7.52 10.46
C GLU A 42 3.97 -6.52 9.96
N GLU A 43 3.73 -5.46 10.72
CA GLU A 43 2.81 -4.39 10.33
C GLU A 43 3.28 -3.72 9.02
N GLY A 44 4.57 -3.40 8.92
CA GLY A 44 5.16 -2.79 7.73
C GLY A 44 5.02 -3.65 6.48
N GLN A 45 5.13 -4.98 6.59
CA GLN A 45 4.90 -5.87 5.45
C GLN A 45 3.45 -5.83 4.97
N LEU A 46 2.48 -5.82 5.90
CA LEU A 46 1.05 -5.72 5.55
C LEU A 46 0.73 -4.39 4.86
N LEU A 47 1.24 -3.28 5.39
CA LEU A 47 1.05 -1.95 4.80
C LEU A 47 1.69 -1.84 3.41
N THR A 48 2.89 -2.42 3.25
CA THR A 48 3.58 -2.43 1.95
C THR A 48 2.77 -3.20 0.91
N ALA A 49 2.25 -4.38 1.27
CA ALA A 49 1.40 -5.18 0.39
C ALA A 49 0.12 -4.42 -0.01
N TYR A 50 -0.53 -3.75 0.96
CA TYR A 50 -1.68 -2.90 0.69
C TYR A 50 -1.36 -1.79 -0.32
N CYS A 51 -0.26 -1.06 -0.11
CA CYS A 51 0.18 0.01 -1.02
C CYS A 51 0.41 -0.50 -2.44
N GLN A 52 1.12 -1.63 -2.58
CA GLN A 52 1.36 -2.25 -3.88
C GLN A 52 0.05 -2.64 -4.59
N GLN A 53 -0.91 -3.21 -3.86
CA GLN A 53 -2.21 -3.57 -4.41
C GLN A 53 -2.99 -2.33 -4.90
N LYS A 54 -2.97 -1.24 -4.14
CA LYS A 54 -3.63 0.02 -4.54
C LYS A 54 -3.00 0.61 -5.81
N LEU A 55 -1.67 0.63 -5.89
CA LEU A 55 -0.95 1.12 -7.07
C LEU A 55 -1.22 0.26 -8.30
N ALA A 56 -1.21 -1.07 -8.15
CA ALA A 56 -1.53 -1.98 -9.24
C ALA A 56 -2.96 -1.76 -9.78
N GLY A 57 -3.94 -1.57 -8.89
CA GLY A 57 -5.32 -1.28 -9.30
C GLY A 57 -5.47 0.08 -10.00
N ALA A 58 -4.72 1.09 -9.54
CA ALA A 58 -4.69 2.40 -10.20
C ALA A 58 -4.07 2.31 -11.60
N GLU A 59 -2.96 1.58 -11.74
CA GLU A 59 -2.30 1.35 -13.04
C GLU A 59 -3.22 0.61 -14.02
N GLU A 60 -3.93 -0.42 -13.57
CA GLU A 60 -4.90 -1.15 -14.39
C GLU A 60 -6.03 -0.23 -14.88
N THR A 61 -6.53 0.64 -13.98
CA THR A 61 -7.57 1.62 -14.32
C THR A 61 -7.08 2.60 -15.38
N LEU A 62 -5.85 3.12 -15.23
CA LEU A 62 -5.25 4.01 -16.22
C LEU A 62 -5.07 3.33 -17.58
N LYS A 63 -4.65 2.06 -17.61
CA LYS A 63 -4.51 1.28 -18.85
C LYS A 63 -5.85 1.11 -19.57
N LYS A 64 -6.94 0.83 -18.84
CA LYS A 64 -8.28 0.70 -19.43
C LYS A 64 -8.75 2.02 -20.05
N LEU A 65 -8.64 3.11 -19.31
CA LEU A 65 -9.01 4.44 -19.81
C LEU A 65 -8.19 4.86 -21.04
N ALA A 66 -6.90 4.53 -21.08
CA ALA A 66 -6.05 4.81 -22.24
C ALA A 66 -6.43 3.97 -23.47
N SER A 67 -6.82 2.70 -23.26
CA SER A 67 -7.30 1.84 -24.35
C SER A 67 -8.62 2.36 -24.92
N GLU A 68 -9.59 2.67 -24.05
CA GLU A 68 -10.89 3.20 -24.46
C GLU A 68 -10.75 4.51 -25.24
N ALA A 69 -9.89 5.42 -24.77
CA ALA A 69 -9.59 6.67 -25.48
C ALA A 69 -8.93 6.44 -26.85
N SER A 70 -8.13 5.37 -27.01
CA SER A 70 -7.54 5.02 -28.31
C SER A 70 -8.58 4.43 -29.26
N ASP A 71 -9.47 3.58 -28.75
CA ASP A 71 -10.54 2.96 -29.54
C ASP A 71 -11.57 4.00 -30.03
N GLU A 72 -11.80 5.07 -29.26
CA GLU A 72 -12.65 6.19 -29.68
C GLU A 72 -12.04 7.04 -30.82
N LEU A 73 -10.71 7.12 -30.92
CA LEU A 73 -10.02 7.88 -31.97
C LEU A 73 -9.91 7.12 -33.30
N ASP A 74 -9.85 5.79 -33.25
CA ASP A 74 -9.86 4.92 -34.43
C ASP A 74 -11.28 4.71 -35.01
N GLY A 75 -12.32 5.14 -34.28
CA GLY A 75 -13.73 4.99 -34.67
C GLY A 75 -14.29 6.05 -35.62
N GLU A 76 -13.52 7.09 -36.00
CA GLU A 76 -13.98 8.17 -36.88
C GLU A 76 -13.59 8.03 -38.36
N GLU A 77 -12.91 6.94 -38.76
CA GLU A 77 -12.64 6.63 -40.18
C GLU A 77 -13.38 5.37 -40.65
N ASN A 78 -14.68 5.51 -40.97
CA ASN A 78 -15.40 4.93 -42.14
C ASN A 78 -16.93 4.92 -41.96
#